data_AF-A0A1E7WC42-F1
#
_entry.id   AF-A0A1E7WC42-F1
#
_cell.length_a   1.000
_cell.length_b   1.000
_cell.length_c   1.000
_cell.angle_alpha   90.00
_cell.angle_beta   90.00
_cell.angle_gamma   90.00
#
_symmetry.space_group_name_H-M   'P 1'
#
loop_
_entity.id
_entity.type
_entity.pdbx_description
1 polymer ?
#
loop_
_entity_poly.entity_id
_entity_poly.type
_entity_poly.pdbx_seq_one_letter_code
_entity_poly.pdbx_strand_id
1 'polypeptide(L)'
;MVKGATGKVIAKLKFAFWCHAFTSRYQVRVWDANIRHAFPNLPAAYSAALNRQAIYLDLDSLRKFRNRIAHHEPILAEPLPQRQQSIRTLIRWRCIEVSEWHATWEAVSQNMATKP
;
A
#
# COMPACT_ATOMS: atom_id res chain seq x y z
N MET A 1 -1.21 -26.41 -16.03
CA MET A 1 -0.73 -25.50 -14.95
C MET A 1 -0.73 -26.26 -13.64
N VAL A 2 0.42 -26.39 -12.97
CA VAL A 2 0.51 -27.10 -11.69
C VAL A 2 -0.16 -26.26 -10.59
N LYS A 3 -1.24 -26.78 -9.99
CA LYS A 3 -1.90 -26.16 -8.81
C LYS A 3 -0.86 -25.93 -7.72
N GLY A 4 -0.72 -24.69 -7.27
CA GLY A 4 0.20 -24.29 -6.17
C GLY A 4 1.52 -23.63 -6.61
N ALA A 5 1.89 -23.65 -7.88
CA ALA A 5 3.09 -22.94 -8.36
C ALA A 5 2.96 -21.42 -8.19
N THR A 6 1.78 -20.86 -8.49
CA THR A 6 1.52 -19.41 -8.42
C THR A 6 1.67 -18.87 -6.99
N GLY A 7 1.15 -19.57 -5.99
CA GLY A 7 1.28 -19.17 -4.58
C GLY A 7 2.74 -19.15 -4.11
N LYS A 8 3.52 -20.16 -4.51
CA LYS A 8 4.97 -20.22 -4.21
C LYS A 8 5.75 -19.09 -4.86
N VAL A 9 5.37 -18.66 -6.07
CA VAL A 9 5.98 -17.50 -6.73
C VAL A 9 5.59 -16.22 -5.99
N ILE A 10 4.31 -16.00 -5.70
CA ILE A 10 3.79 -14.82 -5.00
C ILE A 10 4.52 -14.58 -3.67
N ALA A 11 4.72 -15.65 -2.88
CA ALA A 11 5.38 -15.57 -1.57
C ALA A 11 6.85 -15.13 -1.65
N LYS A 12 7.51 -15.30 -2.81
CA LYS A 12 8.92 -14.92 -3.02
C LYS A 12 9.09 -13.51 -3.57
N LEU A 13 8.00 -12.81 -3.91
CA LEU A 13 8.07 -11.49 -4.52
C LEU A 13 8.40 -10.42 -3.47
N LYS A 14 9.45 -9.63 -3.75
CA LYS A 14 9.81 -8.46 -2.94
C LYS A 14 8.71 -7.41 -3.04
N PHE A 15 8.53 -6.59 -1.99
CA PHE A 15 7.55 -5.50 -2.00
C PHE A 15 7.69 -4.53 -3.19
N ALA A 16 8.93 -4.31 -3.67
CA ALA A 16 9.19 -3.51 -4.87
C ALA A 16 8.50 -4.04 -6.14
N PHE A 17 8.29 -5.35 -6.27
CA PHE A 17 7.53 -5.94 -7.38
C PHE A 17 6.10 -5.38 -7.40
N TRP A 18 5.43 -5.40 -6.25
CA TRP A 18 4.06 -4.91 -6.12
C TRP A 18 3.97 -3.40 -6.36
N CYS A 19 4.96 -2.62 -5.92
CA CYS A 19 5.05 -1.20 -6.25
C CYS A 19 5.16 -0.98 -7.77
N HIS A 20 6.03 -1.73 -8.44
CA HIS A 20 6.24 -1.60 -9.88
C HIS A 20 5.03 -2.02 -10.73
N ALA A 21 4.14 -2.87 -10.20
CA ALA A 21 2.89 -3.22 -10.87
C ALA A 21 2.02 -1.97 -11.12
N PHE A 22 2.14 -0.93 -10.30
CA PHE A 22 1.42 0.33 -10.46
C PHE A 22 2.17 1.38 -11.28
N THR A 23 3.20 1.03 -12.05
CA THR A 23 3.84 2.00 -12.98
C THR A 23 2.99 2.25 -14.23
N SER A 24 3.18 3.38 -14.91
CA SER A 24 2.40 3.79 -16.09
C SER A 24 2.45 2.78 -17.24
N ARG A 25 3.53 1.97 -17.34
CA ARG A 25 3.66 0.91 -18.34
C ARG A 25 2.53 -0.14 -18.30
N TYR A 26 1.86 -0.28 -17.16
CA TYR A 26 0.76 -1.22 -16.97
C TYR A 26 -0.61 -0.54 -17.00
N GLN A 27 -0.68 0.76 -17.32
CA GLN A 27 -1.93 1.52 -17.33
C GLN A 27 -2.98 0.87 -18.24
N VAL A 28 -2.67 0.74 -19.53
CA VAL A 28 -3.62 0.24 -20.53
C VAL A 28 -3.92 -1.24 -20.32
N ARG A 29 -2.89 -2.07 -20.13
CA ARG A 29 -3.05 -3.53 -20.10
C ARG A 29 -3.65 -4.07 -18.81
N VAL A 30 -3.52 -3.34 -17.70
CA VAL A 30 -3.94 -3.80 -16.38
C VAL A 30 -4.93 -2.82 -15.76
N TRP A 31 -4.57 -1.56 -15.60
CA TRP A 31 -5.29 -0.68 -14.67
C TRP A 31 -6.52 0.00 -15.24
N ASP A 32 -6.58 0.32 -16.53
CA ASP A 32 -7.74 0.97 -17.15
C ASP A 32 -9.03 0.19 -16.93
N ALA A 33 -8.97 -1.14 -17.07
CA ALA A 33 -10.12 -2.01 -16.86
C ALA A 33 -10.23 -2.54 -15.41
N ASN A 34 -9.12 -2.75 -14.69
CA ASN A 34 -9.15 -3.56 -13.46
C ASN A 34 -8.97 -2.78 -12.16
N ILE A 35 -8.61 -1.49 -12.19
CA ILE A 35 -8.23 -0.80 -10.94
C ILE A 35 -9.38 -0.70 -9.94
N ARG A 36 -10.61 -0.47 -10.40
CA ARG A 36 -11.79 -0.42 -9.52
C ARG A 36 -12.23 -1.81 -9.03
N HIS A 37 -11.96 -2.87 -9.80
CA HIS A 37 -12.16 -4.23 -9.31
C HIS A 37 -11.12 -4.60 -8.24
N ALA A 38 -9.87 -4.17 -8.42
CA ALA A 38 -8.80 -4.40 -7.46
C ALA A 38 -8.90 -3.49 -6.23
N PHE A 39 -9.44 -2.29 -6.35
CA PHE A 39 -9.58 -1.31 -5.27
C PHE A 39 -10.98 -0.69 -5.34
N PRO A 40 -12.00 -1.42 -4.85
CA PRO A 40 -13.40 -1.01 -5.00
C PRO A 40 -13.75 0.27 -4.25
N ASN A 41 -12.96 0.67 -3.25
CA ASN A 41 -13.23 1.84 -2.41
C ASN A 41 -12.38 3.07 -2.79
N LEU A 42 -11.87 3.12 -4.03
CA LEU A 42 -11.17 4.30 -4.55
C LEU A 42 -12.11 5.50 -4.70
N PRO A 43 -11.58 6.74 -4.62
CA PRO A 43 -12.35 7.94 -4.92
C PRO A 43 -13.02 7.86 -6.30
N ALA A 44 -14.35 8.06 -6.34
CA ALA A 44 -15.12 8.00 -7.57
C ALA A 44 -14.70 9.08 -8.58
N ALA A 45 -14.34 10.27 -8.07
CA ALA A 45 -13.96 11.45 -8.86
C ALA A 45 -12.66 11.27 -9.67
N TYR A 46 -11.83 10.28 -9.36
CA TYR A 46 -10.53 10.11 -10.01
C TYR A 46 -10.61 9.16 -11.20
N SER A 47 -9.88 9.49 -12.26
CA SER A 47 -9.66 8.59 -13.40
C SER A 47 -8.84 7.37 -12.98
N ALA A 48 -8.86 6.30 -13.78
CA ALA A 48 -8.04 5.11 -13.53
C ALA A 48 -6.54 5.45 -13.45
N ALA A 49 -6.07 6.39 -14.28
CA ALA A 49 -4.68 6.84 -14.28
C ALA A 49 -4.29 7.61 -13.01
N LEU A 50 -5.16 8.51 -12.53
CA LEU A 50 -4.95 9.24 -11.29
C LEU A 50 -4.96 8.31 -10.08
N ASN A 51 -5.92 7.38 -10.03
CA ASN A 51 -5.98 6.37 -8.97
C ASN A 51 -4.72 5.48 -8.95
N ARG A 52 -4.27 4.98 -10.10
CA ARG A 52 -3.02 4.20 -10.19
C ARG A 52 -1.83 5.04 -9.71
N GLN A 53 -1.74 6.29 -10.14
CA GLN A 53 -0.66 7.18 -9.74
C GLN A 53 -0.62 7.41 -8.23
N ALA A 54 -1.78 7.66 -7.61
CA ALA A 54 -1.89 7.84 -6.16
C ALA A 54 -1.41 6.58 -5.41
N ILE A 55 -1.90 5.40 -5.80
CA ILE A 55 -1.47 4.12 -5.21
C ILE A 55 0.04 3.93 -5.37
N TYR A 56 0.59 4.19 -6.56
CA TYR A 56 2.02 4.06 -6.82
C TYR A 56 2.86 4.95 -5.90
N LEU A 57 2.49 6.22 -5.76
CA LEU A 57 3.23 7.18 -4.93
C LEU A 57 3.22 6.78 -3.45
N ASP A 58 2.07 6.35 -2.93
CA ASP A 58 1.97 5.88 -1.54
C ASP A 58 2.78 4.58 -1.33
N LEU A 59 2.66 3.61 -2.24
CA LEU A 59 3.44 2.36 -2.16
C LEU A 59 4.95 2.61 -2.24
N ASP A 60 5.40 3.49 -3.13
CA ASP A 60 6.83 3.80 -3.25
C ASP A 60 7.37 4.55 -2.02
N SER A 61 6.59 5.49 -1.47
CA SER A 61 6.90 6.17 -0.21
C SER A 61 7.01 5.19 0.95
N LEU A 62 6.06 4.26 1.08
CA LEU A 62 6.08 3.21 2.10
C LEU A 62 7.22 2.21 1.90
N ARG A 63 7.56 1.87 0.66
CA ARG A 63 8.71 1.01 0.34
C ARG A 63 10.01 1.64 0.81
N LYS A 64 10.21 2.93 0.54
CA LYS A 64 11.38 3.70 1.01
C LYS A 64 11.43 3.74 2.53
N PHE A 65 10.32 4.08 3.18
CA PHE A 65 10.23 4.11 4.65
C PHE A 65 10.54 2.75 5.29
N ARG A 66 9.93 1.67 4.79
CA ARG A 66 10.19 0.29 5.25
C ARG A 66 11.66 -0.09 5.06
N ASN A 67 12.29 0.32 3.97
CA ASN A 67 13.71 0.07 3.74
C ASN A 67 14.57 0.77 4.80
N ARG A 68 14.27 2.02 5.14
CA ARG A 68 14.98 2.75 6.21
C ARG A 68 14.89 2.04 7.55
N ILE A 69 13.70 1.55 7.92
CA ILE A 69 13.52 0.71 9.12
C ILE A 69 14.39 -0.55 9.06
N ALA A 70 14.36 -1.27 7.93
CA ALA A 70 15.14 -2.50 7.75
C ALA A 70 16.66 -2.25 7.74
N HIS A 71 17.10 -1.04 7.37
CA HIS A 71 18.48 -0.59 7.45
C HIS A 71 18.82 0.08 8.79
N HIS A 72 17.91 0.05 9.76
CA HIS A 72 18.07 0.68 11.08
C HIS A 72 18.41 2.18 11.02
N GLU A 73 17.91 2.88 10.00
CA GLU A 73 18.05 4.32 9.91
C GLU A 73 17.11 5.04 10.90
N PRO A 74 17.49 6.23 11.40
CA PRO A 74 16.60 7.03 12.24
C PRO A 74 15.31 7.43 11.51
N ILE A 75 14.16 7.27 12.16
CA ILE A 75 12.84 7.66 11.63
C ILE A 75 12.10 8.67 12.53
N LEU A 76 12.76 9.25 13.52
CA LEU A 76 12.14 10.16 14.50
C LEU A 76 11.60 11.45 13.86
N ALA A 77 12.23 11.91 12.78
CA ALA A 77 11.82 13.08 12.01
C ALA A 77 10.76 12.75 10.93
N GLU A 78 10.36 11.48 10.80
CA GLU A 78 9.36 11.09 9.82
C GLU A 78 7.95 11.49 10.26
N PRO A 79 7.06 11.86 9.32
CA PRO A 79 5.67 12.17 9.60
C PRO A 79 4.89 10.86 9.87
N LEU A 80 5.18 10.19 10.99
CA LEU A 80 4.61 8.89 11.36
C LEU A 80 3.07 8.87 11.36
N PRO A 81 2.35 9.92 11.84
CA PRO A 81 0.90 9.97 11.73
C PRO A 81 0.41 9.90 10.29
N GLN A 82 1.03 10.65 9.39
CA GLN A 82 0.69 10.67 7.97
C GLN A 82 1.03 9.32 7.32
N ARG A 83 2.14 8.69 7.69
CA ARG A 83 2.52 7.35 7.21
C ARG A 83 1.50 6.30 7.62
N GLN A 84 1.06 6.31 8.87
CA GLN A 84 0.02 5.43 9.38
C GLN A 84 -1.31 5.64 8.64
N GLN A 85 -1.67 6.91 8.40
CA GLN A 85 -2.87 7.25 7.63
C GLN A 85 -2.77 6.77 6.16
N SER A 86 -1.62 6.90 5.50
CA SER A 86 -1.41 6.38 4.15
C SER A 86 -1.57 4.85 4.09
N ILE A 87 -1.01 4.11 5.05
CA ILE A 87 -1.17 2.65 5.17
C ILE A 87 -2.65 2.31 5.29
N ARG A 88 -3.35 2.94 6.25
CA ARG A 88 -4.78 2.71 6.47
C ARG A 88 -5.62 3.03 5.23
N THR A 89 -5.28 4.09 4.52
CA THR A 89 -5.98 4.53 3.29
C THR A 89 -5.80 3.52 2.16
N LEU A 90 -4.57 3.05 1.91
CA LEU A 90 -4.31 2.00 0.91
C LEU A 90 -5.08 0.71 1.22
N ILE A 91 -5.07 0.28 2.48
CA ILE A 91 -5.83 -0.90 2.92
C ILE A 91 -7.33 -0.66 2.67
N ARG A 92 -7.86 0.51 3.07
CA ARG A 92 -9.27 0.85 2.91
C ARG A 92 -9.71 0.85 1.46
N TRP A 93 -8.92 1.43 0.55
CA TRP A 93 -9.19 1.41 -0.90
C TRP A 93 -9.36 -0.01 -1.42
N ARG A 94 -8.64 -0.97 -0.85
CA ARG A 94 -8.79 -2.40 -1.18
C ARG A 94 -9.99 -3.04 -0.46
N CYS A 95 -10.11 -2.87 0.85
CA CYS A 95 -11.07 -3.58 1.68
C CYS A 95 -11.33 -2.79 2.97
N ILE A 96 -12.60 -2.42 3.19
CA ILE A 96 -13.00 -1.68 4.38
C ILE A 96 -12.84 -2.55 5.63
N GLU A 97 -13.26 -3.82 5.57
CA GLU A 97 -13.21 -4.71 6.75
C GLU A 97 -11.78 -4.92 7.25
N VAL A 98 -10.81 -5.10 6.34
CA VAL A 98 -9.40 -5.26 6.72
C VAL A 98 -8.81 -3.94 7.26
N SER A 99 -9.27 -2.78 6.77
CA SER A 99 -8.84 -1.48 7.29
C SER A 99 -9.35 -1.24 8.72
N GLU A 100 -10.58 -1.66 9.00
CA GLU A 100 -11.18 -1.57 10.33
C GLU A 100 -10.54 -2.57 11.29
N TRP A 101 -10.31 -3.81 10.86
CA TRP A 101 -9.58 -4.80 11.63
C TRP A 101 -8.14 -4.35 11.92
N HIS A 102 -7.44 -3.77 10.95
CA HIS A 102 -6.10 -3.19 11.16
C HIS A 102 -6.09 -2.16 12.30
N ALA A 103 -7.14 -1.35 12.43
CA ALA A 103 -7.25 -0.36 13.48
C ALA A 103 -7.40 -0.96 14.89
N THR A 104 -7.76 -2.24 15.03
CA THR A 104 -7.94 -2.87 16.35
C THR A 104 -6.64 -3.36 16.97
N TRP A 105 -5.58 -3.55 16.18
CA TRP A 105 -4.33 -4.15 16.65
C TRP A 105 -3.07 -3.32 16.37
N GLU A 106 -3.16 -2.29 15.54
CA GLU A 106 -2.03 -1.41 15.32
C GLU A 106 -1.70 -0.58 16.59
N ALA A 107 -0.43 -0.57 16.98
CA ALA A 107 0.04 0.14 18.17
C ALA A 107 0.70 1.49 17.84
N VAL A 108 0.87 1.84 16.56
CA VAL A 108 1.58 3.04 16.12
C VAL A 108 0.82 4.28 16.59
N SER A 109 -0.50 4.33 16.40
CA SER A 109 -1.33 5.46 16.84
C SER A 109 -1.30 5.64 18.36
N GLN A 110 -1.35 4.54 19.11
CA GLN A 110 -1.28 4.57 20.58
C GLN A 110 0.09 5.08 21.05
N ASN A 111 1.17 4.52 20.51
CA ASN A 111 2.54 4.88 20.89
C ASN A 111 2.90 6.33 20.54
N MET A 112 2.30 6.89 19.48
CA MET A 112 2.47 8.30 19.14
C MET A 112 1.77 9.23 20.13
N ALA A 113 0.61 8.83 20.67
CA ALA A 113 -0.13 9.60 21.67
C ALA A 113 0.54 9.56 23.06
N THR A 114 1.34 8.54 23.34
CA THR A 114 2.09 8.39 24.59
C THR A 114 3.51 8.99 24.53
N LYS A 115 3.83 9.77 23.47
CA LYS A 115 5.10 10.53 23.45
C LYS A 115 5.13 11.48 24.66
N PRO A 116 6.18 11.45 25.50
CA PRO A 116 6.37 12.45 26.55
C PRO A 116 6.58 13.85 25.97
#